data_AF-A0A660VJR4-F1
#
_entry.id   AF-A0A660VJR4-F1
#
_cell.length_a   1.000
_cell.length_b   1.000
_cell.length_c   1.000
_cell.angle_alpha   90.00
_cell.angle_beta   90.00
_cell.angle_gamma   90.00
#
_symmetry.space_group_name_H-M   'P 1'
#
loop_
_entity.id
_entity.type
_entity.pdbx_description
1 polymer ?
#
loop_
_entity_poly.entity_id
_entity_poly.type
_entity_poly.pdbx_seq_one_letter_code
_entity_poly.pdbx_strand_id
1 'polypeptide(L)'
;PVSSVAAVREGQVLHWRGADLEFHELPELGAGHQMMLMVTSGARLLFLGDALIELRRFPFANPYYSCDFRPPALERVTSLIASLKPTHIADDQGIRELKEPFDPAPPLAWAAEWRKRVADLLWPPPDMSRADPFWIRPLPDFLTARWGEPVTASVRVRNYSGSPLALTLSLSCDQLSDASWKKSLELGPWEEAVVPVSFTVKKDCPFSGVGVGIAAVVRGRASVPTQFVVHKAK
;
A
#
# COMPACT_ATOMS: atom_id res chain seq x y z
N PRO A 1 26.00 -2.71 -3.61
CA PRO A 1 25.39 -3.04 -2.30
C PRO A 1 24.83 -1.78 -1.63
N VAL A 2 23.53 -1.76 -1.30
CA VAL A 2 22.94 -0.70 -0.46
C VAL A 2 23.31 -1.02 0.99
N SER A 3 24.23 -0.25 1.57
CA SER A 3 24.87 -0.55 2.86
C SER A 3 24.05 -0.14 4.09
N SER A 4 22.95 0.59 3.89
CA SER A 4 22.03 0.99 4.95
C SER A 4 20.64 1.25 4.39
N VAL A 5 19.62 0.59 4.96
CA VAL A 5 18.23 1.02 4.84
C VAL A 5 18.00 2.04 5.96
N ALA A 6 17.62 3.25 5.60
CA ALA A 6 17.18 4.28 6.53
C ALA A 6 15.72 4.59 6.23
N ALA A 7 14.86 4.52 7.25
CA ALA A 7 13.46 4.95 7.11
C ALA A 7 13.42 6.48 7.02
N VAL A 8 12.83 6.98 5.92
CA VAL A 8 12.50 8.40 5.73
C VAL A 8 11.09 8.69 6.24
N ARG A 9 10.89 9.84 6.85
CA ARG A 9 9.65 10.27 7.51
C ARG A 9 8.97 11.43 6.77
N GLU A 10 7.68 11.63 7.00
CA GLU A 10 6.95 12.85 6.61
C GLU A 10 7.74 14.13 6.97
N GLY A 11 7.84 15.05 5.99
CA GLY A 11 8.54 16.33 6.11
C GLY A 11 10.07 16.22 6.23
N GLN A 12 10.66 15.02 6.17
CA GLN A 12 12.11 14.87 6.24
C GLN A 12 12.75 15.36 4.94
N VAL A 13 13.81 16.16 5.06
CA VAL A 13 14.64 16.60 3.93
C VAL A 13 15.99 15.88 3.98
N LEU A 14 16.42 15.33 2.84
CA LEU A 14 17.76 14.76 2.64
C LEU A 14 18.51 15.56 1.56
N HIS A 15 19.70 16.05 1.88
CA HIS A 15 20.57 16.73 0.92
C HIS A 15 21.37 15.70 0.11
N TRP A 16 21.21 15.70 -1.22
CA TRP A 16 21.89 14.77 -2.11
C TRP A 16 22.32 15.44 -3.42
N ARG A 17 23.63 15.48 -3.67
CA ARG A 17 24.24 15.98 -4.94
C ARG A 17 23.78 17.38 -5.36
N GLY A 18 23.57 18.29 -4.40
CA GLY A 18 23.11 19.65 -4.67
C GLY A 18 21.60 19.78 -4.92
N ALA A 19 20.83 18.74 -4.58
CA ALA A 19 19.38 18.77 -4.52
C ALA A 19 18.90 18.46 -3.10
N ASP A 20 17.72 18.97 -2.76
CA ASP A 20 17.02 18.67 -1.52
C ASP A 20 15.88 17.69 -1.84
N LEU A 21 15.84 16.56 -1.13
CA LEU A 21 14.84 15.51 -1.28
C LEU A 21 13.90 15.54 -0.07
N GLU A 22 12.70 16.11 -0.24
CA GLU A 22 11.66 16.21 0.77
C GLU A 22 10.65 15.05 0.61
N PHE A 23 10.32 14.35 1.69
CA PHE A 23 9.48 13.15 1.66
C PHE A 23 8.12 13.40 2.33
N HIS A 24 7.03 12.93 1.69
CA HIS A 24 5.67 13.06 2.21
C HIS A 24 4.96 11.71 2.23
N GLU A 25 4.36 11.35 3.36
CA GLU A 25 3.67 10.09 3.56
C GLU A 25 2.22 10.16 3.08
N LEU A 26 1.84 9.19 2.23
CA LEU A 26 0.48 8.96 1.76
C LEU A 26 -0.07 7.63 2.30
N PRO A 27 -0.26 7.49 3.63
CA PRO A 27 -0.71 6.24 4.27
C PRO A 27 -2.06 5.73 3.74
N GLU A 28 -2.85 6.61 3.10
CA GLU A 28 -4.12 6.27 2.45
C GLU A 28 -3.93 5.42 1.18
N LEU A 29 -2.79 5.50 0.52
CA LEU A 29 -2.45 4.70 -0.68
C LEU A 29 -1.73 3.39 -0.34
N GLY A 30 -1.23 3.27 0.88
CA GLY A 30 -0.49 2.11 1.38
C GLY A 30 0.46 2.51 2.52
N ALA A 31 0.77 1.57 3.44
CA ALA A 31 1.84 1.83 4.41
C ALA A 31 3.18 2.01 3.71
N GLY A 32 3.90 3.07 4.07
CA GLY A 32 5.17 3.41 3.43
C GLY A 32 5.03 3.96 2.01
N HIS A 33 3.81 4.16 1.48
CA HIS A 33 3.66 4.92 0.24
C HIS A 33 4.03 6.38 0.52
N GLN A 34 4.93 6.93 -0.29
CA GLN A 34 5.44 8.29 -0.16
C GLN A 34 5.50 8.98 -1.52
N MET A 35 5.33 10.31 -1.51
CA MET A 35 5.82 11.17 -2.58
C MET A 35 7.19 11.71 -2.18
N MET A 36 8.03 12.03 -3.17
CA MET A 36 9.30 12.71 -2.94
C MET A 36 9.36 13.95 -3.82
N LEU A 37 9.52 15.13 -3.21
CA LEU A 37 9.82 16.36 -3.92
C LEU A 37 11.34 16.55 -3.97
N MET A 38 11.89 16.58 -5.18
CA MET A 38 13.28 16.94 -5.43
C MET A 38 13.36 18.42 -5.82
N VAL A 39 13.98 19.24 -4.97
CA VAL A 39 14.23 20.66 -5.23
C VAL A 39 15.67 20.86 -5.70
N THR A 40 15.83 21.59 -6.79
CA THR A 40 17.13 22.00 -7.37
C THR A 40 17.11 23.50 -7.64
N SER A 41 18.25 24.08 -8.03
CA SER A 41 18.34 25.51 -8.36
C SER A 41 17.44 25.98 -9.51
N GLY A 42 16.95 25.08 -10.37
CA GLY A 42 16.09 25.42 -11.51
C GLY A 42 14.75 24.68 -11.59
N ALA A 43 14.50 23.66 -10.76
CA ALA A 43 13.30 22.84 -10.85
C ALA A 43 12.83 22.28 -9.50
N ARG A 44 11.51 22.09 -9.40
CA ARG A 44 10.81 21.38 -8.31
C ARG A 44 10.15 20.14 -8.93
N LEU A 45 10.83 19.00 -8.84
CA LEU A 45 10.44 17.75 -9.49
C LEU A 45 9.76 16.83 -8.48
N LEU A 46 8.46 16.59 -8.65
CA LEU A 46 7.67 15.76 -7.74
C LEU A 46 7.52 14.34 -8.28
N PHE A 47 8.10 13.38 -7.57
CA PHE A 47 7.94 11.95 -7.81
C PHE A 47 6.69 11.46 -7.06
N LEU A 48 5.70 11.00 -7.81
CA LEU A 48 4.38 10.63 -7.25
C LEU A 48 4.25 9.14 -6.92
N GLY A 49 5.13 8.28 -7.45
CA GLY A 49 4.96 6.83 -7.37
C GLY A 49 3.63 6.39 -8.01
N ASP A 50 2.98 5.41 -7.40
CA ASP A 50 1.71 4.87 -7.90
C ASP A 50 0.52 5.83 -7.69
N ALA A 51 0.68 6.89 -6.87
CA ALA A 51 -0.36 7.89 -6.62
C ALA A 51 -0.89 8.57 -7.90
N LEU A 52 -0.08 8.65 -8.96
CA LEU A 52 -0.54 9.19 -10.24
C LEU A 52 -1.15 8.13 -11.18
N ILE A 53 -0.83 6.84 -10.99
CA ILE A 53 -1.51 5.76 -11.73
C ILE A 53 -3.00 5.77 -11.39
N GLU A 54 -3.30 5.94 -10.09
CA GLU A 54 -4.64 6.22 -9.57
C GLU A 54 -5.23 7.46 -10.27
N LEU A 55 -4.64 8.65 -10.07
CA LEU A 55 -5.14 9.92 -10.64
C LEU A 55 -5.34 9.94 -12.18
N ARG A 56 -4.64 9.07 -12.93
CA ARG A 56 -4.74 8.96 -14.40
C ARG A 56 -5.76 7.92 -14.89
N ARG A 57 -5.81 6.74 -14.27
CA ARG A 57 -6.39 5.53 -14.88
C ARG A 57 -7.75 5.12 -14.28
N PHE A 58 -8.40 6.02 -13.56
CA PHE A 58 -9.63 5.73 -12.81
C PHE A 58 -10.90 5.24 -13.54
N PRO A 59 -11.05 5.15 -14.88
CA PRO A 59 -12.13 4.33 -15.45
C PRO A 59 -11.85 2.81 -15.41
N PHE A 60 -10.59 2.36 -15.24
CA PHE A 60 -10.22 0.93 -15.30
C PHE A 60 -9.15 0.47 -14.29
N ALA A 61 -8.62 1.35 -13.45
CA ALA A 61 -7.67 0.99 -12.40
C ALA A 61 -8.34 0.15 -11.29
N ASN A 62 -8.23 -1.16 -11.47
CA ASN A 62 -8.27 -2.23 -10.47
C ASN A 62 -9.28 -2.08 -9.30
N PRO A 63 -10.37 -2.89 -9.23
CA PRO A 63 -11.42 -2.72 -8.21
C PRO A 63 -10.93 -2.81 -6.75
N TYR A 64 -9.76 -3.43 -6.51
CA TYR A 64 -9.10 -3.49 -5.21
C TYR A 64 -8.72 -2.12 -4.62
N TYR A 65 -8.48 -1.08 -5.45
CA TYR A 65 -8.21 0.28 -4.97
C TYR A 65 -9.48 1.15 -4.92
N SER A 66 -10.48 0.83 -5.75
CA SER A 66 -11.72 1.59 -5.88
C SER A 66 -12.61 1.60 -4.62
N CYS A 67 -12.46 0.60 -3.73
CA CYS A 67 -13.30 0.45 -2.54
C CYS A 67 -12.87 1.35 -1.36
N ASP A 68 -11.58 1.74 -1.27
CA ASP A 68 -11.04 2.50 -0.13
C ASP A 68 -10.35 3.82 -0.55
N PHE A 69 -10.55 4.29 -1.79
CA PHE A 69 -10.28 5.69 -2.18
C PHE A 69 -11.30 6.65 -1.57
N ARG A 70 -11.21 6.79 -0.24
CA ARG A 70 -12.01 7.70 0.57
C ARG A 70 -11.80 9.14 0.07
N PRO A 71 -12.85 9.99 -0.01
CA PRO A 71 -12.71 11.37 -0.45
C PRO A 71 -11.52 12.14 0.18
N PRO A 72 -11.28 12.03 1.51
CA PRO A 72 -10.15 12.68 2.16
C PRO A 72 -8.77 12.29 1.62
N ALA A 73 -8.60 11.07 1.09
CA ALA A 73 -7.32 10.63 0.53
C ALA A 73 -6.99 11.40 -0.76
N LEU A 74 -7.95 11.46 -1.68
CA LEU A 74 -7.79 12.22 -2.92
C LEU A 74 -7.64 13.72 -2.64
N GLU A 75 -8.47 14.28 -1.76
CA GLU A 75 -8.40 15.68 -1.33
C GLU A 75 -7.05 16.03 -0.70
N ARG A 76 -6.52 15.18 0.19
CA ARG A 76 -5.19 15.35 0.77
C ARG A 76 -4.09 15.31 -0.29
N VAL A 77 -4.10 14.30 -1.17
CA VAL A 77 -3.10 14.14 -2.24
C VAL A 77 -3.10 15.35 -3.18
N THR A 78 -4.26 15.74 -3.72
CA THR A 78 -4.34 16.87 -4.66
C THR A 78 -3.99 18.19 -4.00
N SER A 79 -4.40 18.41 -2.75
CA SER A 79 -4.06 19.63 -2.00
C SER A 79 -2.57 19.70 -1.66
N LEU A 80 -1.94 18.56 -1.36
CA LEU A 80 -0.50 18.48 -1.11
C LEU A 80 0.30 18.73 -2.40
N ILE A 81 -0.08 18.13 -3.53
CA ILE A 81 0.57 18.43 -4.83
C ILE A 81 0.47 19.93 -5.15
N ALA A 82 -0.70 20.55 -4.93
CA ALA A 82 -0.89 21.99 -5.14
C ALA A 82 -0.02 22.84 -4.19
N SER A 83 0.10 22.48 -2.91
CA SER A 83 0.91 23.22 -1.93
C SER A 83 2.41 23.12 -2.19
N LEU A 84 2.89 21.98 -2.68
CA LEU A 84 4.29 21.74 -3.03
C LEU A 84 4.74 22.53 -4.26
N LYS A 85 3.82 23.05 -5.08
CA LYS A 85 4.10 23.85 -6.29
C LYS A 85 5.23 23.25 -7.15
N PRO A 86 5.10 22.00 -7.61
CA PRO A 86 6.05 21.41 -8.52
C PRO A 86 6.10 22.19 -9.84
N THR A 87 7.28 22.25 -10.47
CA THR A 87 7.43 22.66 -11.87
C THR A 87 7.44 21.45 -12.81
N HIS A 88 7.69 20.26 -12.27
CA HIS A 88 7.72 19.01 -13.04
C HIS A 88 7.10 17.86 -12.22
N ILE A 89 6.47 16.92 -12.91
CA ILE A 89 6.00 15.65 -12.35
C ILE A 89 6.81 14.50 -12.96
N ALA A 90 7.23 13.56 -12.12
CA ALA A 90 7.80 12.27 -12.50
C ALA A 90 6.82 11.14 -12.17
N ASP A 91 6.51 10.32 -13.17
CA ASP A 91 5.48 9.28 -13.10
C ASP A 91 5.83 8.05 -13.98
N ASP A 92 4.90 7.09 -14.10
CA ASP A 92 5.06 5.84 -14.86
C ASP A 92 5.33 6.05 -16.37
N GLN A 93 5.11 7.27 -16.88
CA GLN A 93 5.33 7.66 -18.27
C GLN A 93 6.58 8.56 -18.44
N GLY A 94 7.31 8.84 -17.36
CA GLY A 94 8.54 9.64 -17.34
C GLY A 94 8.40 10.99 -16.65
N ILE A 95 9.24 11.94 -17.04
CA ILE A 95 9.28 13.31 -16.48
C ILE A 95 8.61 14.27 -17.44
N ARG A 96 7.72 15.13 -16.93
CA ARG A 96 7.01 16.16 -17.70
C ARG A 96 6.95 17.48 -16.94
N GLU A 97 7.14 18.57 -17.69
CA GLU A 97 7.01 19.94 -17.19
C GLU A 97 5.53 20.30 -17.00
N LEU A 98 5.23 21.04 -15.92
CA LEU A 98 3.95 21.68 -15.68
C LEU A 98 3.99 23.12 -16.22
N LYS A 99 3.25 23.37 -17.31
CA LYS A 99 3.14 24.70 -17.92
C LYS A 99 2.37 25.71 -17.05
N GLU A 100 1.53 25.20 -16.16
CA GLU A 100 0.68 25.95 -15.24
C GLU A 100 0.76 25.29 -13.85
N PRO A 101 0.54 26.04 -12.75
CA PRO A 101 0.46 25.48 -11.42
C PRO A 101 -0.58 24.35 -11.35
N PHE A 102 -0.31 23.30 -10.57
CA PHE A 102 -1.24 22.19 -10.40
C PHE A 102 -2.54 22.66 -9.73
N ASP A 103 -3.65 22.58 -10.46
CA ASP A 103 -5.00 22.85 -9.95
C ASP A 103 -5.63 21.56 -9.38
N PRO A 104 -6.01 21.51 -8.09
CA PRO A 104 -6.72 20.38 -7.52
C PRO A 104 -8.21 20.31 -7.92
N ALA A 105 -8.81 21.36 -8.48
CA ALA A 105 -10.24 21.37 -8.77
C ALA A 105 -10.69 20.37 -9.86
N PRO A 106 -9.99 20.21 -11.01
CA PRO A 106 -10.36 19.21 -12.02
C PRO A 106 -10.41 17.76 -11.53
N PRO A 107 -9.38 17.20 -10.85
CA PRO A 107 -9.45 15.83 -10.34
C PRO A 107 -10.52 15.63 -9.26
N LEU A 108 -10.77 16.65 -8.42
CA LEU A 108 -11.81 16.59 -7.39
C LEU A 108 -13.23 16.64 -7.98
N ALA A 109 -13.47 17.54 -8.95
CA ALA A 109 -14.73 17.63 -9.66
C ALA A 109 -15.03 16.34 -10.44
N TRP A 110 -14.01 15.78 -11.12
CA TRP A 110 -14.12 14.49 -11.79
C TRP A 110 -14.48 13.37 -10.81
N ALA A 111 -13.82 13.28 -9.66
CA ALA A 111 -14.10 12.24 -8.66
C ALA A 111 -15.50 12.36 -8.04
N ALA A 112 -16.01 13.58 -7.86
CA ALA A 112 -17.38 13.83 -7.44
C ALA A 112 -18.40 13.38 -8.51
N GLU A 113 -18.13 13.68 -9.78
CA GLU A 113 -18.99 13.22 -10.89
C GLU A 113 -18.93 11.69 -11.05
N TRP A 114 -17.74 11.10 -10.98
CA TRP A 114 -17.55 9.65 -11.02
C TRP A 114 -18.31 8.97 -9.89
N ARG A 115 -18.23 9.47 -8.65
CA ARG A 115 -19.05 8.94 -7.54
C ARG A 115 -20.54 8.95 -7.82
N LYS A 116 -21.07 10.00 -8.46
CA LYS A 116 -22.48 10.04 -8.87
C LYS A 116 -22.79 8.94 -9.88
N ARG A 117 -22.04 8.89 -10.99
CA ARG A 117 -22.19 7.88 -12.06
C ARG A 117 -22.03 6.45 -11.53
N VAL A 118 -21.11 6.24 -10.60
CA VAL A 118 -20.79 4.95 -9.98
C VAL A 118 -21.81 4.56 -8.92
N ALA A 119 -22.34 5.48 -8.11
CA ALA A 119 -23.44 5.18 -7.20
C ALA A 119 -24.70 4.71 -7.96
N ASP A 120 -24.97 5.31 -9.12
CA ASP A 120 -26.10 4.94 -9.99
C ASP A 120 -25.87 3.60 -10.74
N LEU A 121 -24.60 3.25 -11.06
CA LEU A 121 -24.25 2.02 -11.80
C LEU A 121 -23.90 0.82 -10.91
N LEU A 122 -23.39 1.08 -9.70
CA LEU A 122 -23.06 0.07 -8.68
C LEU A 122 -24.21 -0.09 -7.69
N TRP A 123 -25.46 0.04 -8.16
CA TRP A 123 -26.65 -0.38 -7.44
C TRP A 123 -27.48 -1.36 -8.29
N PRO A 124 -27.44 -2.68 -8.01
CA PRO A 124 -26.62 -3.33 -6.97
C PRO A 124 -25.11 -3.20 -7.25
N PRO A 125 -24.26 -3.31 -6.22
CA PRO A 125 -22.80 -3.28 -6.41
C PRO A 125 -22.36 -4.32 -7.45
N PRO A 126 -21.26 -4.05 -8.18
CA PRO A 126 -20.80 -4.95 -9.22
C PRO A 126 -20.50 -6.30 -8.58
N ASP A 127 -20.62 -7.39 -9.34
CA ASP A 127 -20.37 -8.73 -8.80
C ASP A 127 -18.88 -8.91 -8.48
N MET A 128 -18.50 -8.45 -7.29
CA MET A 128 -17.17 -8.55 -6.71
C MET A 128 -16.84 -9.98 -6.28
N SER A 129 -17.67 -11.00 -6.57
CA SER A 129 -17.32 -12.41 -6.31
C SER A 129 -16.08 -12.92 -7.07
N ARG A 130 -15.58 -12.14 -8.04
CA ARG A 130 -14.30 -12.35 -8.73
C ARG A 130 -13.10 -11.64 -8.08
N ALA A 131 -13.33 -10.63 -7.25
CA ALA A 131 -12.33 -10.13 -6.32
C ALA A 131 -12.41 -10.95 -5.03
N ASP A 132 -11.34 -10.99 -4.24
CA ASP A 132 -11.45 -11.58 -2.91
C ASP A 132 -12.43 -10.73 -2.07
N PRO A 133 -13.50 -11.30 -1.48
CA PRO A 133 -14.52 -10.55 -0.72
C PRO A 133 -14.02 -10.04 0.65
N PHE A 134 -12.70 -9.94 0.80
CA PHE A 134 -11.98 -9.67 2.02
C PHE A 134 -10.62 -9.06 1.73
N TRP A 135 -10.04 -8.44 2.75
CA TRP A 135 -8.71 -7.86 2.71
C TRP A 135 -7.83 -8.46 3.81
N ILE A 136 -6.55 -8.65 3.51
CA ILE A 136 -5.51 -9.13 4.44
C ILE A 136 -4.41 -8.09 4.50
N ARG A 137 -4.15 -7.51 5.68
CA ARG A 137 -3.05 -6.55 5.89
C ARG A 137 -2.08 -7.04 6.97
N PRO A 138 -0.80 -7.25 6.66
CA PRO A 138 0.24 -7.47 7.68
C PRO A 138 0.46 -6.18 8.50
N LEU A 139 0.74 -6.31 9.79
CA LEU A 139 0.99 -5.18 10.69
C LEU A 139 2.07 -5.51 11.73
N PRO A 140 3.15 -4.72 11.82
CA PRO A 140 3.58 -3.73 10.82
C PRO A 140 3.98 -4.42 9.50
N ASP A 141 3.81 -3.72 8.38
CA ASP A 141 4.23 -4.19 7.05
C ASP A 141 5.77 -4.37 6.96
N PHE A 142 6.54 -3.63 7.78
CA PHE A 142 8.00 -3.74 7.91
C PHE A 142 8.40 -4.14 9.34
N LEU A 143 9.28 -5.13 9.44
CA LEU A 143 9.79 -5.71 10.69
C LEU A 143 11.33 -5.71 10.70
N THR A 144 11.94 -5.74 11.88
CA THR A 144 13.39 -5.96 12.04
C THR A 144 13.61 -7.05 13.08
N ALA A 145 14.39 -8.07 12.74
CA ALA A 145 14.59 -9.24 13.59
C ALA A 145 15.97 -9.87 13.38
N ARG A 146 16.46 -10.61 14.37
CA ARG A 146 17.64 -11.47 14.19
C ARG A 146 17.21 -12.83 13.62
N TRP A 147 18.02 -13.37 12.73
CA TRP A 147 17.76 -14.69 12.14
C TRP A 147 17.92 -15.78 13.20
N GLY A 148 16.93 -16.68 13.29
CA GLY A 148 16.79 -17.69 14.33
C GLY A 148 16.03 -17.23 15.59
N GLU A 149 15.63 -15.96 15.70
CA GLU A 149 14.78 -15.47 16.80
C GLU A 149 13.30 -15.37 16.36
N PRO A 150 12.33 -15.62 17.26
CA PRO A 150 10.91 -15.45 16.97
C PRO A 150 10.55 -14.00 16.64
N VAL A 151 9.78 -13.83 15.57
CA VAL A 151 9.19 -12.57 15.13
C VAL A 151 7.70 -12.61 15.45
N THR A 152 7.20 -11.62 16.19
CA THR A 152 5.77 -11.45 16.46
C THR A 152 5.21 -10.28 15.68
N ALA A 153 4.10 -10.49 14.98
CA ALA A 153 3.38 -9.48 14.23
C ALA A 153 1.87 -9.71 14.33
N SER A 154 1.08 -8.93 13.61
CA SER A 154 -0.37 -9.12 13.48
C SER A 154 -0.78 -9.11 12.02
N VAL A 155 -1.93 -9.71 11.72
CA VAL A 155 -2.60 -9.62 10.42
C VAL A 155 -4.01 -9.10 10.68
N ARG A 156 -4.38 -7.96 10.09
CA ARG A 156 -5.78 -7.53 10.02
C ARG A 156 -6.44 -8.25 8.86
N VAL A 157 -7.60 -8.86 9.13
CA VAL A 157 -8.45 -9.46 8.11
C VAL A 157 -9.82 -8.84 8.20
N ARG A 158 -10.32 -8.30 7.09
CA ARG A 158 -11.61 -7.61 7.02
C ARG A 158 -12.49 -8.27 5.98
N ASN A 159 -13.72 -8.64 6.36
CA ASN A 159 -14.75 -9.07 5.43
C ASN A 159 -15.44 -7.83 4.85
N TYR A 160 -15.57 -7.74 3.52
CA TYR A 160 -16.31 -6.67 2.83
C TYR A 160 -17.58 -7.20 2.14
N SER A 161 -17.93 -8.47 2.34
CA SER A 161 -19.18 -9.03 1.83
C SER A 161 -20.33 -8.87 2.84
N GLY A 162 -21.56 -8.81 2.30
CA GLY A 162 -22.80 -8.89 3.07
C GLY A 162 -23.12 -10.29 3.63
N SER A 163 -22.15 -11.22 3.62
CA SER A 163 -22.31 -12.61 4.04
C SER A 163 -21.20 -13.01 5.02
N PRO A 164 -21.39 -14.03 5.87
CA PRO A 164 -20.31 -14.60 6.66
C PRO A 164 -19.19 -15.18 5.78
N LEU A 165 -17.96 -15.06 6.27
CA LEU A 165 -16.74 -15.45 5.58
C LEU A 165 -15.92 -16.39 6.47
N ALA A 166 -15.76 -17.64 6.05
CA ALA A 166 -14.83 -18.60 6.64
C ALA A 166 -13.57 -18.68 5.79
N LEU A 167 -12.40 -18.52 6.41
CA LEU A 167 -11.10 -18.57 5.74
C LEU A 167 -10.01 -19.19 6.61
N THR A 168 -8.94 -19.66 5.97
CA THR A 168 -7.72 -20.11 6.66
C THR A 168 -6.53 -19.32 6.16
N LEU A 169 -5.91 -18.54 7.06
CA LEU A 169 -4.63 -17.89 6.81
C LEU A 169 -3.49 -18.91 6.86
N SER A 170 -2.45 -18.69 6.05
CA SER A 170 -1.19 -19.42 6.10
C SER A 170 -0.01 -18.52 5.74
N LEU A 171 1.15 -18.74 6.37
CA LEU A 171 2.39 -18.07 5.98
C LEU A 171 3.09 -18.84 4.84
N SER A 172 3.78 -18.11 3.96
CA SER A 172 4.59 -18.69 2.88
C SER A 172 5.91 -17.94 2.71
N CYS A 173 7.03 -18.62 2.99
CA CYS A 173 8.37 -18.23 2.59
C CYS A 173 9.37 -19.38 2.86
N ASP A 174 10.21 -19.71 1.88
CA ASP A 174 11.21 -20.78 1.98
C ASP A 174 12.29 -20.53 3.06
N GLN A 175 12.38 -19.29 3.53
CA GLN A 175 13.29 -18.87 4.59
C GLN A 175 12.68 -18.96 6.00
N LEU A 176 11.45 -19.44 6.17
CA LEU A 176 10.90 -19.76 7.48
C LEU A 176 11.47 -21.08 8.02
N SER A 177 11.84 -21.12 9.30
CA SER A 177 12.23 -22.38 9.96
C SER A 177 11.03 -23.28 10.25
N ASP A 178 9.85 -22.68 10.38
CA ASP A 178 8.57 -23.37 10.49
C ASP A 178 7.56 -22.72 9.52
N ALA A 179 7.25 -23.43 8.44
CA ALA A 179 6.27 -23.02 7.43
C ALA A 179 4.86 -23.58 7.71
N SER A 180 4.62 -24.19 8.88
CA SER A 180 3.36 -24.84 9.20
C SER A 180 2.27 -23.90 9.74
N TRP A 181 2.60 -22.64 10.06
CA TRP A 181 1.66 -21.70 10.67
C TRP A 181 0.41 -21.53 9.81
N LYS A 182 -0.74 -21.83 10.42
CA LYS A 182 -2.07 -21.65 9.85
C LYS A 182 -3.04 -21.16 10.92
N LYS A 183 -4.02 -20.34 10.51
CA LYS A 183 -5.10 -19.91 11.40
C LYS A 183 -6.42 -19.82 10.63
N SER A 184 -7.36 -20.69 10.99
CA SER A 184 -8.75 -20.56 10.55
C SER A 184 -9.48 -19.49 11.36
N LEU A 185 -10.35 -18.74 10.69
CA LEU A 185 -11.19 -17.70 11.26
C LEU A 185 -12.49 -17.56 10.48
N GLU A 186 -13.54 -17.18 11.20
CA GLU A 186 -14.85 -16.83 10.66
C GLU A 186 -15.12 -15.37 11.00
N LEU A 187 -15.61 -14.61 10.03
CA LEU A 187 -16.00 -13.21 10.16
C LEU A 187 -17.45 -13.06 9.71
N GLY A 188 -18.26 -12.38 10.53
CA GLY A 188 -19.58 -11.91 10.12
C GLY A 188 -19.50 -10.88 8.97
N PRO A 189 -20.64 -10.50 8.38
CA PRO A 189 -20.70 -9.44 7.36
C PRO A 189 -20.06 -8.15 7.87
N TRP A 190 -19.16 -7.56 7.07
CA TRP A 190 -18.45 -6.30 7.38
C TRP A 190 -17.53 -6.30 8.62
N GLU A 191 -17.34 -7.46 9.26
CA GLU A 191 -16.49 -7.61 10.44
C GLU A 191 -14.99 -7.62 10.11
N GLU A 192 -14.19 -7.44 11.15
CA GLU A 192 -12.75 -7.38 11.08
C GLU A 192 -12.12 -8.06 12.31
N ALA A 193 -11.06 -8.83 12.09
CA ALA A 193 -10.24 -9.41 13.16
C ALA A 193 -8.78 -8.99 13.06
N VAL A 194 -8.13 -8.87 14.22
CA VAL A 194 -6.67 -8.78 14.35
C VAL A 194 -6.15 -10.15 14.79
N VAL A 195 -5.38 -10.81 13.93
CA VAL A 195 -4.83 -12.14 14.16
C VAL A 195 -3.36 -12.03 14.53
N PRO A 196 -2.93 -12.42 15.74
CA PRO A 196 -1.51 -12.48 16.07
C PRO A 196 -0.82 -13.58 15.25
N VAL A 197 0.33 -13.23 14.69
CA VAL A 197 1.20 -14.09 13.90
C VAL A 197 2.55 -14.19 14.61
N SER A 198 3.11 -15.40 14.66
CA SER A 198 4.49 -15.60 15.08
C SER A 198 5.17 -16.59 14.15
N PHE A 199 6.40 -16.27 13.74
CA PHE A 199 7.23 -17.09 12.85
C PHE A 199 8.71 -16.86 13.16
N THR A 200 9.59 -17.65 12.56
CA THR A 200 11.04 -17.48 12.71
C THR A 200 11.70 -17.61 11.34
N VAL A 201 12.55 -16.65 10.98
CA VAL A 201 13.39 -16.72 9.79
C VAL A 201 14.61 -17.59 10.11
N LYS A 202 14.97 -18.53 9.23
CA LYS A 202 16.10 -19.46 9.37
C LYS A 202 17.40 -18.73 9.72
N LYS A 203 18.14 -19.26 10.70
CA LYS A 203 19.39 -18.65 11.23
C LYS A 203 20.47 -18.44 10.16
N ASP A 204 20.53 -19.35 9.20
CA ASP A 204 21.44 -19.38 8.05
C ASP A 204 20.91 -18.62 6.82
N CYS A 205 19.78 -17.90 6.93
CA CYS A 205 19.22 -17.13 5.82
C CYS A 205 20.27 -16.13 5.26
N PRO A 206 20.61 -16.22 3.96
CA PRO A 206 21.71 -15.45 3.37
C PRO A 206 21.35 -13.99 3.10
N PHE A 207 20.06 -13.64 3.19
CA PHE A 207 19.55 -12.33 2.82
C PHE A 207 19.58 -11.34 3.99
N SER A 208 19.72 -10.05 3.66
CA SER A 208 19.58 -8.91 4.58
C SER A 208 18.12 -8.48 4.78
N GLY A 209 17.20 -8.99 3.96
CA GLY A 209 15.76 -8.83 4.10
C GLY A 209 15.01 -9.97 3.40
N VAL A 210 13.83 -10.31 3.93
CA VAL A 210 13.00 -11.44 3.49
C VAL A 210 11.55 -11.00 3.42
N GLY A 211 10.88 -11.26 2.30
CA GLY A 211 9.42 -11.22 2.23
C GLY A 211 8.82 -12.49 2.84
N VAL A 212 7.92 -12.34 3.81
CA VAL A 212 7.14 -13.43 4.39
C VAL A 212 5.69 -13.23 3.99
N GLY A 213 5.22 -14.06 3.05
CA GLY A 213 3.87 -14.00 2.53
C GLY A 213 2.83 -14.43 3.56
N ILE A 214 1.65 -13.81 3.51
CA ILE A 214 0.43 -14.21 4.21
C ILE A 214 -0.69 -14.31 3.16
N ALA A 215 -1.25 -15.51 3.01
CA ALA A 215 -2.38 -15.77 2.11
C ALA A 215 -3.58 -16.30 2.90
N ALA A 216 -4.79 -16.03 2.42
CA ALA A 216 -6.00 -16.73 2.88
C ALA A 216 -6.39 -17.80 1.86
N VAL A 217 -6.91 -18.92 2.35
CA VAL A 217 -7.69 -19.88 1.55
C VAL A 217 -9.16 -19.70 1.88
N VAL A 218 -9.98 -19.37 0.87
CA VAL A 218 -11.43 -19.18 0.96
C VAL A 218 -12.10 -20.09 -0.04
N ARG A 219 -12.98 -20.99 0.44
CA ARG A 219 -13.72 -21.97 -0.39
C ARG A 219 -12.79 -22.75 -1.35
N GLY A 220 -11.58 -23.08 -0.89
CA GLY A 220 -10.57 -23.82 -1.66
C GLY A 220 -9.72 -22.98 -2.63
N ARG A 221 -9.94 -21.67 -2.75
CA ARG A 221 -9.10 -20.76 -3.54
C ARG A 221 -8.15 -19.99 -2.63
N ALA A 222 -6.88 -19.87 -3.03
CA ALA A 222 -5.91 -19.02 -2.35
C ALA A 222 -6.03 -17.57 -2.87
N SER A 223 -5.97 -16.60 -1.96
CA SER A 223 -5.81 -15.19 -2.29
C SER A 223 -4.43 -14.92 -2.90
N VAL A 224 -4.26 -13.77 -3.53
CA VAL A 224 -2.91 -13.22 -3.73
C VAL A 224 -2.28 -12.99 -2.33
N PRO A 225 -1.04 -13.44 -2.07
CA PRO A 225 -0.40 -13.20 -0.78
C PRO A 225 -0.04 -11.71 -0.63
N THR A 226 -0.39 -11.12 0.51
CA THR A 226 0.28 -9.91 0.99
C THR A 226 1.52 -10.32 1.79
N GLN A 227 2.40 -9.39 2.21
CA GLN A 227 3.69 -9.79 2.80
C GLN A 227 4.16 -8.88 3.93
N PHE A 228 4.77 -9.49 4.94
CA PHE A 228 5.68 -8.80 5.85
C PHE A 228 7.05 -8.66 5.18
N VAL A 229 7.68 -7.49 5.26
CA VAL A 229 9.10 -7.31 4.89
C VAL A 229 9.93 -7.32 6.16
N VAL A 230 10.70 -8.39 6.38
CA VAL A 230 11.52 -8.57 7.58
C VAL A 230 12.98 -8.26 7.24
N HIS A 231 13.57 -7.26 7.88
CA HIS A 231 14.98 -6.93 7.75
C HIS A 231 15.83 -7.60 8.85
N LYS A 232 17.05 -7.99 8.48
CA LYS A 232 18.02 -8.53 9.43
C LYS A 232 18.52 -7.42 10.36
N ALA A 233 18.30 -7.58 11.66
CA ALA A 233 18.90 -6.75 12.69
C ALA A 233 20.44 -6.85 12.68
N LYS A 234 21.11 -5.80 13.13
CA LYS A 234 22.56 -5.79 13.35
C LYS A 234 22.95 -6.51 14.65
#